data_AF-A0A0A9EWJ1-F1
#
_entry.id   AF-A0A0A9EWJ1-F1
#
_cell.length_a   1.000
_cell.length_b   1.000
_cell.length_c   1.000
_cell.angle_alpha   90.00
_cell.angle_beta   90.00
_cell.angle_gamma   90.00
#
_symmetry.space_group_name_H-M   'P 1'
#
loop_
_entity.id
_entity.type
_entity.pdbx_description
1 polymer ?
#
loop_
_entity_poly.entity_id
_entity_poly.type
_entity_poly.pdbx_seq_one_letter_code
_entity_poly.pdbx_strand_id
1 'polypeptide(L)'
;MKSLVLKLLKENSICTNASADSCVMTLYSSCRYCLESLLTLFRQASDPEFAEQSSDHRELVFRKITLEADNLLWLAEILSDRNAADELTLIWASQFELAKLHSKVPIMHRHLVSCVTARLFIAIGKGEALPSKETRRLLLDVWLQPLMDDYNWLQHGCRWFDRKVVEDGIGQTILTLPLEDQQTVLLAWLGRFLKVGDSCPNLQRAFEVWWRRTFVRPYAEQQGSSSSQSGRHR
;
A
#
# COMPACT_ATOMS: atom_id res chain seq x y z
N MET A 1 -0.31 -18.86 17.76
CA MET A 1 -1.69 -19.04 17.24
C MET A 1 -1.78 -18.71 15.75
N LYS A 2 -1.35 -17.52 15.29
CA LYS A 2 -1.30 -17.15 13.86
C LYS A 2 -0.56 -18.17 12.95
N SER A 3 0.59 -18.68 13.39
CA SER A 3 1.33 -19.73 12.66
C SER A 3 0.59 -21.07 12.57
N LEU A 4 -0.23 -21.41 13.57
CA LEU A 4 -1.06 -22.61 13.58
C LEU A 4 -2.24 -22.44 12.63
N VAL A 5 -2.90 -21.28 12.65
CA VAL A 5 -4.00 -20.97 11.73
C VAL A 5 -3.50 -20.91 10.29
N LEU A 6 -2.32 -20.33 10.03
CA LEU A 6 -1.66 -20.37 8.72
C LEU A 6 -1.41 -21.81 8.24
N LYS A 7 -0.94 -22.70 9.13
CA LYS A 7 -0.75 -24.12 8.79
C LYS A 7 -2.06 -24.83 8.48
N LEU A 8 -3.08 -24.64 9.30
CA LEU A 8 -4.42 -25.21 9.10
C LEU A 8 -5.08 -24.69 7.83
N LEU A 9 -4.91 -23.40 7.52
CA LEU A 9 -5.39 -22.79 6.29
C LEU A 9 -4.64 -23.34 5.05
N LYS A 10 -3.32 -23.60 5.16
CA LYS A 10 -2.53 -24.24 4.08
C LYS A 10 -2.85 -25.72 3.90
N GLU A 11 -3.20 -26.44 4.97
CA GLU A 11 -3.63 -27.84 4.89
C GLU A 11 -5.06 -27.96 4.33
N ASN A 12 -5.98 -27.04 4.68
CA ASN A 12 -7.35 -27.04 4.15
C ASN A 12 -7.46 -26.69 2.65
N SER A 13 -6.46 -26.01 2.06
CA SER A 13 -6.43 -25.74 0.60
C SER A 13 -6.15 -26.98 -0.25
N ILE A 14 -5.90 -28.14 0.36
CA ILE A 14 -5.81 -29.44 -0.35
C ILE A 14 -7.23 -29.95 -0.71
N CYS A 15 -8.28 -29.34 -0.17
CA CYS A 15 -9.67 -29.64 -0.51
C CYS A 15 -10.15 -28.75 -1.68
N THR A 16 -10.96 -29.34 -2.56
CA THR A 16 -11.56 -28.83 -3.82
C THR A 16 -11.77 -27.31 -3.97
N ASN A 17 -11.72 -26.82 -5.22
CA ASN A 17 -11.86 -25.41 -5.62
C ASN A 17 -13.01 -24.64 -4.92
N ALA A 18 -14.17 -25.28 -4.71
CA ALA A 18 -15.31 -24.66 -4.01
C ALA A 18 -15.03 -24.34 -2.52
N SER A 19 -14.15 -25.10 -1.88
CA SER A 19 -13.74 -24.86 -0.48
C SER A 19 -12.67 -23.77 -0.36
N ALA A 20 -11.82 -23.61 -1.38
CA ALA A 20 -10.84 -22.54 -1.45
C ALA A 20 -11.52 -21.17 -1.60
N ASP A 21 -12.54 -21.07 -2.46
CA ASP A 21 -13.33 -19.84 -2.64
C ASP A 21 -14.07 -19.45 -1.36
N SER A 22 -14.69 -20.42 -0.67
CA SER A 22 -15.34 -20.20 0.62
C SER A 22 -14.37 -19.70 1.71
N CYS A 23 -13.14 -20.22 1.70
CA CYS A 23 -12.08 -19.78 2.61
C CYS A 23 -11.67 -18.33 2.33
N VAL A 24 -11.47 -17.95 1.06
CA VAL A 24 -11.11 -16.58 0.68
C VAL A 24 -12.21 -15.58 1.04
N MET A 25 -13.49 -15.94 0.82
CA MET A 25 -14.61 -15.09 1.24
C MET A 25 -14.65 -14.86 2.75
N THR A 26 -14.27 -15.87 3.55
CA THR A 26 -14.15 -15.74 5.01
C THR A 26 -12.99 -14.83 5.42
N LEU A 27 -11.89 -14.84 4.66
CA LEU A 27 -10.78 -13.91 4.88
C LEU A 27 -11.20 -12.47 4.57
N TYR A 28 -11.94 -12.22 3.48
CA TYR A 28 -12.45 -10.89 3.17
C TYR A 28 -13.48 -10.39 4.18
N SER A 29 -14.38 -11.24 4.67
CA SER A 29 -15.31 -10.84 5.74
C SER A 29 -14.56 -10.49 7.03
N SER A 30 -13.51 -11.23 7.36
CA SER A 30 -12.62 -10.93 8.49
C SER A 30 -11.90 -9.59 8.29
N CYS A 31 -11.41 -9.30 7.08
CA CYS A 31 -10.81 -8.02 6.75
C CYS A 31 -11.80 -6.86 6.96
N ARG A 32 -13.03 -7.00 6.46
CA ARG A 32 -14.08 -5.98 6.63
C ARG A 32 -14.40 -5.76 8.11
N TYR A 33 -14.51 -6.82 8.89
CA TYR A 33 -14.75 -6.72 10.33
C TYR A 33 -13.63 -5.97 11.07
N CYS A 34 -12.38 -6.39 10.87
CA CYS A 34 -11.23 -5.72 11.49
C CYS A 34 -11.15 -4.24 11.06
N LEU A 35 -11.49 -3.93 9.81
CA LEU A 35 -11.47 -2.58 9.29
C LEU A 35 -12.55 -1.67 9.89
N GLU A 36 -13.79 -2.16 10.03
CA GLU A 36 -14.87 -1.41 10.69
C GLU A 36 -14.56 -1.17 12.19
N SER A 37 -14.02 -2.19 12.86
CA SER A 37 -13.52 -2.08 14.24
C SER A 37 -12.41 -1.02 14.33
N LEU A 38 -11.41 -1.10 13.44
CA LEU A 38 -10.30 -0.15 13.37
C LEU A 38 -10.79 1.27 13.12
N LEU A 39 -11.69 1.49 12.17
CA LEU A 39 -12.26 2.80 11.88
C LEU A 39 -12.99 3.39 13.08
N THR A 40 -13.78 2.57 13.79
CA THR A 40 -14.48 2.98 15.02
C THR A 40 -13.48 3.40 16.10
N LEU A 41 -12.40 2.64 16.28
CA LEU A 41 -11.34 2.96 17.24
C LEU A 41 -10.56 4.22 16.85
N PHE A 42 -10.30 4.45 15.57
CA PHE A 42 -9.66 5.67 15.08
C PHE A 42 -10.53 6.91 15.30
N ARG A 43 -11.85 6.80 15.09
CA ARG A 43 -12.81 7.87 15.42
C ARG A 43 -12.74 8.21 16.90
N GLN A 44 -12.80 7.19 17.76
CA GLN A 44 -12.70 7.36 19.21
C GLN A 44 -11.36 8.00 19.62
N ALA A 45 -10.24 7.50 19.10
CA ALA A 45 -8.92 8.02 19.44
C ALA A 45 -8.65 9.44 18.88
N SER A 46 -9.43 9.87 17.90
CA SER A 46 -9.33 11.20 17.28
C SER A 46 -10.29 12.23 17.88
N ASP A 47 -11.15 11.81 18.81
CA ASP A 47 -12.08 12.67 19.51
C ASP A 47 -11.32 13.58 20.50
N PRO A 48 -11.54 14.91 20.53
CA PRO A 48 -10.94 15.79 21.52
C PRO A 48 -11.17 15.33 22.98
N GLU A 49 -12.35 14.78 23.28
CA GLU A 49 -12.70 14.30 24.63
C GLU A 49 -11.89 13.06 25.02
N PHE A 50 -11.33 12.33 24.04
CA PHE A 50 -10.48 11.17 24.30
C PHE A 50 -9.23 11.53 25.09
N ALA A 51 -8.70 12.75 24.92
CA ALA A 51 -7.52 13.21 25.65
C ALA A 51 -7.78 13.38 27.16
N GLU A 52 -9.04 13.63 27.54
CA GLU A 52 -9.48 13.85 28.93
C GLU A 52 -9.82 12.54 29.66
N GLN A 53 -9.94 11.43 28.92
CA GLN A 53 -10.22 10.11 29.48
C GLN A 53 -9.04 9.55 30.28
N SER A 54 -9.32 8.58 31.15
CA SER A 54 -8.32 7.94 31.98
C SER A 54 -7.20 7.30 31.14
N SER A 55 -5.98 7.28 31.69
CA SER A 55 -4.83 6.67 31.02
C SER A 55 -5.09 5.20 30.63
N ASP A 56 -5.70 4.44 31.54
CA ASP A 56 -6.01 3.02 31.33
C ASP A 56 -6.98 2.81 30.15
N HIS A 57 -8.02 3.64 30.06
CA HIS A 57 -8.98 3.55 28.96
C HIS A 57 -8.33 3.87 27.61
N ARG A 58 -7.49 4.91 27.56
CA ARG A 58 -6.76 5.27 26.32
C ARG A 58 -5.81 4.16 25.89
N GLU A 59 -5.09 3.57 26.84
CA GLU A 59 -4.20 2.45 26.55
C GLU A 59 -4.96 1.24 26.00
N LEU A 60 -6.15 0.93 26.54
CA LEU A 60 -7.00 -0.14 26.01
C LEU A 60 -7.43 0.12 24.55
N VAL A 61 -7.81 1.35 24.22
CA VAL A 61 -8.16 1.73 22.83
C VAL A 61 -6.96 1.59 21.91
N PHE A 62 -5.78 2.10 22.29
CA PHE A 62 -4.58 1.97 21.48
C PHE A 62 -4.09 0.52 21.29
N ARG A 63 -4.23 -0.32 22.33
CA ARG A 63 -3.96 -1.76 22.21
C ARG A 63 -4.90 -2.43 21.21
N LYS A 64 -6.19 -2.06 21.21
CA LYS A 64 -7.17 -2.56 20.22
C LYS A 64 -6.84 -2.08 18.81
N ILE A 65 -6.44 -0.81 18.62
CA ILE A 65 -5.99 -0.30 17.31
C ILE A 65 -4.82 -1.15 16.78
N THR A 66 -3.82 -1.38 17.63
CA THR A 66 -2.64 -2.17 17.28
C THR A 66 -3.05 -3.60 16.91
N LEU A 67 -3.94 -4.21 17.68
CA LEU A 67 -4.45 -5.57 17.43
C LEU A 67 -5.19 -5.68 16.10
N GLU A 68 -6.11 -4.77 15.80
CA GLU A 68 -6.88 -4.82 14.55
C GLU A 68 -6.01 -4.55 13.32
N ALA A 69 -5.06 -3.63 13.43
CA ALA A 69 -4.08 -3.39 12.36
C ALA A 69 -3.15 -4.60 12.15
N ASP A 70 -2.71 -5.26 13.22
CA ASP A 70 -1.91 -6.49 13.16
C ASP A 70 -2.71 -7.68 12.56
N ASN A 71 -4.02 -7.75 12.83
CA ASN A 71 -4.90 -8.73 12.20
C ASN A 71 -5.04 -8.46 10.70
N LEU A 72 -5.25 -7.22 10.29
CA LEU A 72 -5.34 -6.83 8.88
C LEU A 72 -4.05 -7.09 8.13
N LEU A 73 -2.89 -6.79 8.73
CA LEU A 73 -1.59 -7.06 8.13
C LEU A 73 -1.40 -8.56 7.89
N TRP A 74 -1.74 -9.38 8.88
CA TRP A 74 -1.64 -10.82 8.77
C TRP A 74 -2.62 -11.41 7.73
N LEU A 75 -3.85 -10.89 7.65
CA LEU A 75 -4.79 -11.28 6.60
C LEU A 75 -4.29 -10.87 5.20
N ALA A 76 -3.67 -9.70 5.07
CA ALA A 76 -3.05 -9.24 3.83
C ALA A 76 -1.91 -10.17 3.39
N GLU A 77 -1.08 -10.66 4.33
CA GLU A 77 -0.05 -11.65 4.06
C GLU A 77 -0.64 -12.97 3.56
N ILE A 78 -1.67 -13.51 4.23
CA ILE A 78 -2.33 -14.75 3.81
C ILE A 78 -2.92 -14.63 2.41
N LEU A 79 -3.61 -13.53 2.13
CA LEU A 79 -4.26 -13.30 0.83
C LEU A 79 -3.23 -13.12 -0.29
N SER A 80 -2.14 -12.41 -0.01
CA SER A 80 -1.07 -12.21 -0.98
C SER A 80 -0.30 -13.51 -1.28
N ASP A 81 -0.03 -14.34 -0.25
CA ASP A 81 0.56 -15.68 -0.41
C ASP A 81 -0.30 -16.61 -1.30
N ARG A 82 -1.59 -16.28 -1.46
CA ARG A 82 -2.57 -17.01 -2.27
C ARG A 82 -2.90 -16.33 -3.60
N ASN A 83 -2.19 -15.25 -3.95
CA ASN A 83 -2.50 -14.42 -5.12
C ASN A 83 -3.97 -13.91 -5.13
N ALA A 84 -4.53 -13.64 -3.96
CA ALA A 84 -5.94 -13.27 -3.75
C ALA A 84 -6.06 -11.95 -2.97
N ALA A 85 -5.12 -11.02 -3.14
CA ALA A 85 -5.14 -9.75 -2.42
C ALA A 85 -5.88 -8.62 -3.17
N ASP A 86 -6.47 -8.90 -4.34
CA ASP A 86 -7.10 -7.89 -5.20
C ASP A 86 -8.29 -7.21 -4.53
N GLU A 87 -9.23 -8.00 -3.99
CA GLU A 87 -10.41 -7.43 -3.31
C GLU A 87 -10.02 -6.72 -2.02
N LEU A 88 -9.08 -7.26 -1.25
CA LEU A 88 -8.55 -6.56 -0.08
C LEU A 88 -7.92 -5.22 -0.47
N THR A 89 -7.19 -5.16 -1.58
CA THR A 89 -6.59 -3.92 -2.06
C THR A 89 -7.67 -2.88 -2.37
N LEU A 90 -8.79 -3.29 -3.00
CA LEU A 90 -9.93 -2.40 -3.26
C LEU A 90 -10.59 -1.94 -1.95
N ILE A 91 -10.87 -2.87 -1.03
CA ILE A 91 -11.46 -2.57 0.28
C ILE A 91 -10.60 -1.55 1.03
N TRP A 92 -9.28 -1.75 1.04
CA TRP A 92 -8.31 -0.88 1.69
C TRP A 92 -8.18 0.48 1.01
N ALA A 93 -8.03 0.50 -0.31
CA ALA A 93 -7.93 1.73 -1.09
C ALA A 93 -9.15 2.65 -0.91
N SER A 94 -10.31 2.09 -0.61
CA SER A 94 -11.57 2.83 -0.41
C SER A 94 -11.70 3.51 0.97
N GLN A 95 -10.69 3.43 1.84
CA GLN A 95 -10.76 3.88 3.24
C GLN A 95 -10.33 5.34 3.44
N PHE A 96 -11.03 6.27 2.80
CA PHE A 96 -10.72 7.70 2.85
C PHE A 96 -10.78 8.29 4.27
N GLU A 97 -11.80 7.90 5.05
CA GLU A 97 -11.96 8.42 6.41
C GLU A 97 -10.84 7.93 7.33
N LEU A 98 -10.51 6.64 7.26
CA LEU A 98 -9.41 6.07 8.04
C LEU A 98 -8.08 6.76 7.70
N ALA A 99 -7.79 6.97 6.41
CA ALA A 99 -6.60 7.70 5.98
C ALA A 99 -6.56 9.14 6.50
N LYS A 100 -7.71 9.83 6.57
CA LYS A 100 -7.82 11.17 7.17
C LYS A 100 -7.55 11.16 8.68
N LEU A 101 -8.11 10.18 9.38
CA LEU A 101 -7.93 10.01 10.84
C LEU A 101 -6.52 9.51 11.18
N HIS A 102 -5.82 8.89 10.23
CA HIS A 102 -4.47 8.32 10.40
C HIS A 102 -3.55 9.30 11.12
N SER A 103 -3.45 10.53 10.61
CA SER A 103 -2.59 11.59 11.14
C SER A 103 -2.86 11.99 12.59
N LYS A 104 -4.07 11.73 13.12
CA LYS A 104 -4.51 12.14 14.46
C LYS A 104 -4.14 11.16 15.57
N VAL A 105 -3.87 9.90 15.23
CA VAL A 105 -3.47 8.87 16.20
C VAL A 105 -1.93 8.88 16.33
N PRO A 106 -1.34 8.77 17.53
CA PRO A 106 0.12 8.71 17.68
C PRO A 106 0.77 7.59 16.86
N ILE A 107 1.90 7.88 16.22
CA ILE A 107 2.58 6.97 15.29
C ILE A 107 2.85 5.57 15.88
N MET A 108 3.24 5.52 17.15
CA MET A 108 3.50 4.27 17.88
C MET A 108 2.30 3.33 17.94
N HIS A 109 1.08 3.83 17.80
CA HIS A 109 -0.16 3.04 17.82
C HIS A 109 -0.75 2.79 16.42
N ARG A 110 -0.42 3.61 15.41
CA ARG A 110 -0.96 3.48 14.06
C ARG A 110 -0.02 2.84 13.03
N HIS A 111 1.28 2.74 13.30
CA HIS A 111 2.27 2.33 12.29
C HIS A 111 1.96 1.01 11.56
N LEU A 112 1.26 0.07 12.20
CA LEU A 112 0.82 -1.17 11.54
C LEU A 112 -0.20 -0.94 10.41
N VAL A 113 -0.99 0.13 10.45
CA VAL A 113 -1.85 0.57 9.34
C VAL A 113 -0.99 0.94 8.13
N SER A 114 0.11 1.66 8.35
CA SER A 114 1.09 1.94 7.30
C SER A 114 1.77 0.65 6.81
N CYS A 115 2.03 -0.33 7.67
CA CYS A 115 2.53 -1.65 7.26
C CYS A 115 1.55 -2.41 6.35
N VAL A 116 0.24 -2.35 6.60
CA VAL A 116 -0.78 -2.95 5.69
C VAL A 116 -0.65 -2.34 4.30
N THR A 117 -0.59 -1.01 4.21
CA THR A 117 -0.40 -0.30 2.93
C THR A 117 0.88 -0.74 2.24
N ALA A 118 2.00 -0.79 2.97
CA ALA A 118 3.28 -1.25 2.42
C ALA A 118 3.18 -2.68 1.89
N ARG A 119 2.54 -3.60 2.63
CA ARG A 119 2.33 -4.99 2.22
C ARG A 119 1.53 -5.11 0.92
N LEU A 120 0.52 -4.27 0.72
CA LEU A 120 -0.28 -4.24 -0.49
C LEU A 120 0.52 -3.71 -1.70
N PHE A 121 1.34 -2.67 -1.52
CA PHE A 121 2.27 -2.23 -2.58
C PHE A 121 3.27 -3.32 -2.96
N ILE A 122 3.81 -4.05 -1.98
CA ILE A 122 4.66 -5.21 -2.23
C ILE A 122 3.91 -6.27 -3.04
N ALA A 123 2.66 -6.58 -2.65
CA ALA A 123 1.85 -7.57 -3.33
C ALA A 123 1.65 -7.21 -4.81
N ILE A 124 1.31 -5.95 -5.10
CA ILE A 124 1.16 -5.45 -6.48
C ILE A 124 2.49 -5.55 -7.24
N GLY A 125 3.59 -5.07 -6.65
CA GLY A 125 4.89 -5.05 -7.31
C GLY A 125 5.45 -6.44 -7.63
N LYS A 126 5.08 -7.44 -6.84
CA LYS A 126 5.44 -8.86 -7.08
C LYS A 126 4.45 -9.61 -7.97
N GLY A 127 3.30 -9.02 -8.31
CA GLY A 127 2.22 -9.71 -9.00
C GLY A 127 1.43 -10.70 -8.13
N GLU A 128 1.56 -10.60 -6.80
CA GLU A 128 0.71 -11.29 -5.81
C GLU A 128 -0.70 -10.68 -5.74
N ALA A 129 -0.84 -9.44 -6.21
CA ALA A 129 -2.11 -8.76 -6.43
C ALA A 129 -2.12 -8.10 -7.81
N LEU A 130 -3.20 -8.26 -8.57
CA LEU A 130 -3.42 -7.63 -9.86
C LEU A 130 -4.71 -6.78 -9.87
N PRO A 131 -4.89 -5.85 -8.91
CA PRO A 131 -6.07 -5.01 -8.86
C PRO A 131 -6.18 -4.11 -10.10
N SER A 132 -7.40 -3.64 -10.38
CA SER A 132 -7.66 -2.75 -11.51
C SER A 132 -6.80 -1.48 -11.48
N LYS A 133 -6.63 -0.85 -12.63
CA LYS A 133 -5.93 0.44 -12.75
C LYS A 133 -6.51 1.47 -11.78
N GLU A 134 -7.84 1.55 -11.69
CA GLU A 134 -8.58 2.47 -10.82
C GLU A 134 -8.27 2.21 -9.36
N THR A 135 -8.22 0.93 -8.96
CA THR A 135 -7.86 0.54 -7.59
C THR A 135 -6.42 0.90 -7.25
N ARG A 136 -5.46 0.67 -8.17
CA ARG A 136 -4.05 1.07 -7.97
C ARG A 136 -3.90 2.59 -7.84
N ARG A 137 -4.61 3.35 -8.67
CA ARG A 137 -4.63 4.81 -8.59
C ARG A 137 -5.20 5.27 -7.25
N LEU A 138 -6.34 4.70 -6.85
CA LEU A 138 -7.00 5.03 -5.60
C LEU A 138 -6.12 4.71 -4.38
N LEU A 139 -5.43 3.57 -4.39
CA LEU A 139 -4.49 3.20 -3.33
C LEU A 139 -3.38 4.24 -3.16
N LEU A 140 -2.81 4.72 -4.28
CA LEU A 140 -1.79 5.76 -4.26
C LEU A 140 -2.36 7.10 -3.75
N ASP A 141 -3.54 7.49 -4.21
CA ASP A 141 -4.16 8.77 -3.81
C ASP A 141 -4.52 8.80 -2.32
N VAL A 142 -5.01 7.69 -1.76
CA VAL A 142 -5.48 7.63 -0.38
C VAL A 142 -4.34 7.34 0.60
N TRP A 143 -3.43 6.42 0.26
CA TRP A 143 -2.53 5.81 1.24
C TRP A 143 -1.05 6.10 1.04
N LEU A 144 -0.61 6.60 -0.12
CA LEU A 144 0.82 6.92 -0.31
C LEU A 144 1.27 8.00 0.67
N GLN A 145 0.49 9.07 0.83
CA GLN A 145 0.83 10.16 1.75
C GLN A 145 0.90 9.70 3.23
N PRO A 146 -0.12 9.02 3.79
CA PRO A 146 -0.03 8.41 5.12
C PRO A 146 1.19 7.50 5.32
N LEU A 147 1.51 6.66 4.33
CA LEU A 147 2.70 5.79 4.39
C LEU A 147 4.00 6.60 4.40
N MET A 148 4.09 7.64 3.58
CA MET A 148 5.25 8.53 3.54
C MET A 148 5.44 9.32 4.84
N ASP A 149 4.37 9.65 5.55
CA ASP A 149 4.43 10.35 6.83
C ASP A 149 5.00 9.48 7.96
N ASP A 150 4.70 8.18 7.91
CA ASP A 150 5.19 7.23 8.91
C ASP A 150 6.53 6.57 8.51
N TYR A 151 7.06 6.83 7.31
CA TYR A 151 8.15 6.05 6.71
C TYR A 151 9.42 5.99 7.57
N ASN A 152 9.82 7.12 8.16
CA ASN A 152 10.97 7.17 9.07
C ASN A 152 10.81 6.26 10.30
N TRP A 153 9.59 6.15 10.84
CA TRP A 153 9.29 5.22 11.93
C TRP A 153 9.33 3.78 11.44
N LEU A 154 8.81 3.49 10.25
CA LEU A 154 8.81 2.12 9.71
C LEU A 154 10.23 1.61 9.47
N GLN A 155 11.12 2.46 8.93
CA GLN A 155 12.52 2.11 8.68
C GLN A 155 13.30 1.73 9.93
N HIS A 156 12.97 2.32 11.09
CA HIS A 156 13.73 2.14 12.33
C HIS A 156 13.00 1.33 13.41
N GLY A 157 11.67 1.31 13.37
CA GLY A 157 10.81 0.71 14.39
C GLY A 157 10.28 -0.69 14.03
N CYS A 158 10.28 -1.07 12.75
CA CYS A 158 9.71 -2.35 12.30
C CYS A 158 10.81 -3.29 11.78
N ARG A 159 11.13 -4.35 12.55
CA ARG A 159 12.19 -5.31 12.18
C ARG A 159 11.98 -6.02 10.84
N TRP A 160 10.73 -6.19 10.41
CA TRP A 160 10.38 -6.86 9.15
C TRP A 160 10.25 -5.92 7.96
N PHE A 161 10.48 -4.62 8.15
CA PHE A 161 10.31 -3.62 7.10
C PHE A 161 11.53 -3.60 6.18
N ASP A 162 11.41 -4.24 5.01
CA ASP A 162 12.43 -4.13 3.96
C ASP A 162 12.11 -2.94 3.05
N ARG A 163 12.85 -1.84 3.26
CA ARG A 163 12.67 -0.60 2.51
C ARG A 163 12.72 -0.81 0.99
N LYS A 164 13.63 -1.66 0.49
CA LYS A 164 13.84 -1.83 -0.95
C LYS A 164 12.63 -2.51 -1.58
N VAL A 165 12.12 -3.54 -0.92
CA VAL A 165 10.96 -4.29 -1.41
C VAL A 165 9.70 -3.41 -1.40
N VAL A 166 9.55 -2.53 -0.39
CA VAL A 166 8.46 -1.54 -0.34
C VAL A 166 8.60 -0.49 -1.45
N GLU A 167 9.78 0.11 -1.59
CA GLU A 167 10.06 1.13 -2.63
C GLU A 167 9.85 0.58 -4.04
N ASP A 168 10.33 -0.63 -4.32
CA ASP A 168 10.11 -1.32 -5.58
C ASP A 168 8.61 -1.59 -5.80
N GLY A 169 7.88 -2.02 -4.76
CA GLY A 169 6.44 -2.24 -4.82
C GLY A 169 5.65 -0.98 -5.18
N ILE A 170 5.96 0.15 -4.53
CA ILE A 170 5.36 1.45 -4.83
C ILE A 170 5.72 1.88 -6.26
N GLY A 171 7.00 1.79 -6.62
CA GLY A 171 7.50 2.17 -7.94
C GLY A 171 6.84 1.39 -9.07
N GLN A 172 6.70 0.06 -8.93
CA GLN A 172 6.01 -0.77 -9.91
C GLN A 172 4.53 -0.40 -10.01
N THR A 173 3.86 -0.18 -8.87
CA THR A 173 2.45 0.24 -8.85
C THR A 173 2.26 1.52 -9.64
N ILE A 174 3.09 2.53 -9.42
CA ILE A 174 3.07 3.81 -10.16
C ILE A 174 3.30 3.56 -11.66
N LEU A 175 4.35 2.82 -12.02
CA LEU A 175 4.75 2.60 -13.41
C LEU A 175 3.74 1.80 -14.27
N THR A 176 2.72 1.21 -13.64
CA THR A 176 1.60 0.56 -14.32
C THR A 176 0.45 1.50 -14.69
N LEU A 177 0.45 2.74 -14.17
CA LEU A 177 -0.56 3.76 -14.49
C LEU A 177 -0.28 4.44 -15.84
N PRO A 178 -1.23 5.19 -16.43
CA PRO A 178 -0.96 6.11 -17.54
C PRO A 178 0.13 7.13 -17.21
N LEU A 179 0.80 7.66 -18.24
CA LEU A 179 1.92 8.60 -18.06
C LEU A 179 1.55 9.88 -17.30
N GLU A 180 0.33 10.39 -17.48
CA GLU A 180 -0.19 11.57 -16.77
C GLU A 180 -0.40 11.30 -15.27
N ASP A 181 -0.93 10.12 -14.95
CA ASP A 181 -1.08 9.68 -13.56
C ASP A 181 0.29 9.45 -12.90
N GLN A 182 1.22 8.82 -13.62
CA GLN A 182 2.61 8.65 -13.19
C GLN A 182 3.25 10.00 -12.85
N GLN A 183 3.13 10.99 -13.74
CA GLN A 183 3.66 12.33 -13.56
C GLN A 183 3.13 12.96 -12.26
N THR A 184 1.82 12.89 -12.05
CA THR A 184 1.17 13.49 -10.86
C THR A 184 1.76 12.93 -9.57
N VAL A 185 1.86 11.60 -9.46
CA VAL A 185 2.37 10.94 -8.26
C VAL A 185 3.87 11.18 -8.07
N LEU A 186 4.66 11.06 -9.15
CA LEU A 186 6.11 11.18 -9.08
C LEU A 186 6.58 12.61 -8.79
N LEU A 187 5.90 13.64 -9.31
CA LEU A 187 6.22 15.02 -8.99
C LEU A 187 5.82 15.38 -7.55
N ALA A 188 4.69 14.88 -7.06
CA ALA A 188 4.30 15.03 -5.66
C ALA A 188 5.32 14.38 -4.72
N TRP A 189 5.76 13.15 -5.04
CA TRP A 189 6.84 12.47 -4.34
C TRP A 189 8.14 13.27 -4.37
N LEU A 190 8.61 13.72 -5.53
CA LEU A 190 9.86 14.46 -5.68
C LEU A 190 9.85 15.74 -4.82
N GLY A 191 8.75 16.48 -4.83
CA GLY A 191 8.59 17.68 -4.00
C GLY A 191 8.68 17.41 -2.50
N ARG A 192 8.26 16.22 -2.04
CA ARG A 192 8.45 15.78 -0.64
C ARG A 192 9.87 15.27 -0.40
N PHE A 193 10.40 14.43 -1.28
CA PHE A 193 11.75 13.85 -1.16
C PHE A 193 12.82 14.94 -1.04
N LEU A 194 12.70 16.03 -1.79
CA LEU A 194 13.61 17.18 -1.69
C LEU A 194 13.55 17.91 -0.32
N LYS A 195 12.46 17.74 0.45
CA LYS A 195 12.30 18.37 1.77
C LYS A 195 12.75 17.47 2.92
N VAL A 196 12.48 16.17 2.84
CA VAL A 196 12.68 15.22 3.96
C VAL A 196 13.74 14.15 3.70
N GLY A 197 14.26 14.05 2.48
CA GLY A 197 15.30 13.08 2.10
C GLY A 197 14.88 11.63 2.35
N ASP A 198 15.79 10.87 2.96
CA ASP A 198 15.64 9.43 3.21
C ASP A 198 14.55 9.06 4.25
N SER A 199 13.95 10.07 4.91
CA SER A 199 12.77 9.89 5.78
C SER A 199 11.47 9.65 4.98
N CYS A 200 11.53 9.51 3.66
CA CYS A 200 10.44 9.06 2.80
C CYS A 200 10.97 8.03 1.77
N PRO A 201 10.10 7.22 1.13
CA PRO A 201 10.55 6.15 0.23
C PRO A 201 11.33 6.72 -0.96
N ASN A 202 12.44 6.08 -1.34
CA ASN A 202 13.21 6.45 -2.51
C ASN A 202 12.58 5.86 -3.78
N LEU A 203 11.84 6.68 -4.54
CA LEU A 203 11.22 6.29 -5.82
C LEU A 203 12.04 6.74 -7.05
N GLN A 204 13.33 7.06 -6.89
CA GLN A 204 14.18 7.55 -7.97
C GLN A 204 14.18 6.62 -9.18
N ARG A 205 14.25 5.30 -8.96
CA ARG A 205 14.21 4.32 -10.06
C ARG A 205 12.93 4.43 -10.89
N ALA A 206 11.78 4.58 -10.24
CA ALA A 206 10.50 4.75 -10.92
C ALA A 206 10.44 6.10 -11.66
N PHE A 207 10.93 7.16 -11.02
CA PHE A 207 11.05 8.48 -11.63
C PHE A 207 11.88 8.44 -12.92
N GLU A 208 13.07 7.81 -12.88
CA GLU A 208 13.94 7.68 -14.05
C GLU A 208 13.28 6.92 -15.20
N VAL A 209 12.55 5.84 -14.90
CA VAL A 209 11.85 5.06 -15.91
C VAL A 209 10.74 5.89 -16.57
N TRP A 210 9.91 6.57 -15.78
CA TRP A 210 8.89 7.48 -16.28
C TRP A 210 9.52 8.60 -17.12
N TRP A 211 10.56 9.27 -16.62
CA TRP A 211 11.25 10.36 -17.32
C TRP A 211 11.75 9.94 -18.70
N ARG A 212 12.41 8.77 -18.81
CA ARG A 212 12.89 8.24 -20.09
C ARG A 212 11.72 7.93 -21.04
N ARG A 213 10.61 7.39 -20.54
CA ARG A 213 9.41 7.09 -21.34
C ARG A 213 8.72 8.36 -21.84
N THR A 214 8.70 9.41 -21.02
CA THR A 214 8.01 10.68 -21.33
C THR A 214 8.82 11.58 -22.26
N PHE A 215 10.14 11.72 -22.03
CA PHE A 215 10.93 12.75 -22.71
C PHE A 215 11.99 12.19 -23.68
N VAL A 216 12.54 11.00 -23.42
CA VAL A 216 13.67 10.49 -24.21
C VAL A 216 13.21 9.63 -25.39
N ARG A 217 12.33 8.65 -25.15
CA ARG A 217 11.87 7.73 -26.21
C ARG A 217 11.14 8.44 -27.36
N PRO A 218 10.18 9.36 -27.09
CA PRO A 218 9.49 10.05 -28.18
C PRO A 218 10.45 10.87 -29.05
N TYR A 219 11.48 11.47 -28.45
CA TYR A 219 12.46 12.27 -29.17
C TYR A 219 13.39 11.41 -30.05
N ALA A 220 13.84 10.26 -29.55
CA ALA A 220 14.66 9.32 -30.32
C ALA A 220 13.89 8.72 -31.53
N GLU A 221 12.60 8.43 -31.36
CA GLU A 221 11.74 7.90 -32.42
C GLU A 221 11.43 8.97 -33.51
N GLN A 222 11.28 10.23 -33.11
CA GLN A 222 11.14 11.37 -34.05
C GLN A 222 12.43 11.66 -34.84
N GLN A 223 13.61 11.48 -34.25
CA GLN A 223 14.88 11.62 -34.97
C GLN A 223 15.15 10.46 -35.93
N GLY A 224 14.86 9.21 -35.55
CA GLY A 224 15.05 8.05 -36.43
C GLY A 224 14.15 8.04 -37.67
N SER A 225 12.92 8.56 -37.54
CA SER A 225 11.97 8.69 -38.65
C SER A 225 12.34 9.80 -39.64
N SER A 226 12.92 10.91 -39.17
CA SER A 226 13.40 11.99 -40.04
C SER A 226 14.69 11.65 -40.80
N SER A 227 15.59 10.84 -40.24
CA SER A 227 16.77 10.32 -40.96
C SER A 227 16.44 9.24 -42.01
N SER A 228 15.30 8.55 -41.90
CA SER A 228 14.90 7.48 -42.83
C SER A 228 14.24 8.00 -44.12
N GLN A 229 13.75 9.25 -44.14
CA GLN A 229 13.13 9.86 -45.32
C GLN A 229 14.12 10.53 -46.28
N SER A 230 15.38 10.75 -45.87
CA SER A 230 16.38 11.45 -46.70
C SER A 230 17.12 10.53 -47.70
N GLY A 231 16.84 9.21 -47.69
CA GLY A 231 17.59 8.21 -48.48
C GLY A 231 16.94 7.72 -49.79
N ARG A 232 15.80 8.26 -50.23
CA ARG A 232 15.08 7.78 -51.44
C ARG A 232 14.86 8.87 -52.49
N HIS A 233 15.95 9.46 -53.00
CA HIS A 233 15.95 10.08 -54.33
C HIS A 233 17.38 10.07 -54.89
N ARG A 234 17.73 8.98 -55.58
CA ARG A 234 18.72 8.95 -56.66
C ARG A 234 18.33 7.86 -57.64
#